data_AF-A0A3N5NNA3-F1
#
_entry.id   AF-A0A3N5NNA3-F1
#
_cell.length_a   1.000
_cell.length_b   1.000
_cell.length_c   1.000
_cell.angle_alpha   90.00
_cell.angle_beta   90.00
_cell.angle_gamma   90.00
#
_symmetry.space_group_name_H-M   'P 1'
#
loop_
_entity.id
_entity.type
_entity.pdbx_description
1 polymer ?
#
loop_
_entity_poly.entity_id
_entity_poly.type
_entity_poly.pdbx_seq_one_letter_code
_entity_poly.pdbx_strand_id
1 'polypeptide(L)'
;MAGLGFAPDIAMVVFPIEMFLVESDISQVDREVDRFVEGVTRWRPTQSRAGTRELPMLKVEGSDHSAAFSNFNAMAIRRRWGDGLPLVPPTEDLVSWILRGADLPRETPVGKFMPRGGIVTLETLAVSLAMAGGRPEYLPILHAAVRAILDPALEHEGWQATSSSTFPVVIVNGPAAREVRLNSGFGLLGPDPRHPAGAAIGRAIRLLQQNVGGALPGIGTMAMFGAMRYTNAVFAEDEEGLPPGWEPFNADYMGCLKGSNSVAVNVASGAANIIRRGIGSETLENEASASLYRIATYMKAHNANCLAAHRDGTPGILLLSRTVANQLASLGWTRRSIQAYLWEHSRIPRSELERSGLVAWMEHRGAGRMQDDPWPITNAPENIAIVVAGGSHPTHAFWLQTSIAKKLTGAQVELPAKWDELIADGARELGFDPGA
;
A
#
# COMPACT_ATOMS: atom_id res chain seq x y z
N MET A 1 -3.46 -5.56 20.86
CA MET A 1 -2.20 -4.98 21.37
C MET A 1 -1.73 -3.99 20.30
N ALA A 2 -2.12 -2.73 20.42
CA ALA A 2 -1.55 -1.61 19.65
C ALA A 2 -0.61 -0.87 20.61
N GLY A 3 0.59 -0.42 20.26
CA GLY A 3 1.26 -0.35 18.98
C GLY A 3 2.62 0.33 19.14
N LEU A 4 3.51 -0.26 19.92
CA LEU A 4 4.88 0.24 20.12
C LEU A 4 5.96 -0.84 19.92
N GLY A 5 5.57 -2.04 19.46
CA GLY A 5 6.54 -3.10 19.14
C GLY A 5 7.38 -3.53 20.34
N PHE A 6 6.78 -3.47 21.53
CA PHE A 6 7.40 -3.88 22.78
C PHE A 6 7.69 -5.37 22.81
N ALA A 7 8.53 -5.77 23.77
CA ALA A 7 8.87 -7.16 23.98
C ALA A 7 7.59 -8.00 24.21
N PRO A 8 7.47 -9.22 23.64
CA PRO A 8 6.26 -10.03 23.78
C PRO A 8 5.92 -10.39 25.22
N ASP A 9 6.91 -10.37 26.11
CA ASP A 9 6.81 -10.66 27.54
C ASP A 9 6.68 -9.40 28.41
N ILE A 10 6.49 -8.21 27.80
CA ILE A 10 6.27 -6.98 28.54
C ILE A 10 5.07 -7.14 29.46
N ALA A 11 5.19 -6.64 30.69
CA ALA A 11 4.06 -6.60 31.60
C ALA A 11 2.92 -5.79 30.98
N MET A 12 1.72 -6.38 30.95
CA MET A 12 0.54 -5.74 30.37
C MET A 12 -0.66 -5.80 31.30
N VAL A 13 -1.45 -4.73 31.24
CA VAL A 13 -2.82 -4.66 31.72
C VAL A 13 -3.71 -4.54 30.50
N VAL A 14 -4.74 -5.38 30.41
CA VAL A 14 -5.68 -5.39 29.28
C VAL A 14 -7.01 -4.81 29.74
N PHE A 15 -7.43 -3.75 29.06
CA PHE A 15 -8.75 -3.16 29.26
C PHE A 15 -9.71 -3.63 28.16
N PRO A 16 -10.95 -4.00 28.50
CA PRO A 16 -11.99 -4.31 27.52
C PRO A 16 -12.30 -3.09 26.63
N ILE A 17 -12.66 -3.32 25.37
CA ILE A 17 -12.86 -2.24 24.39
C ILE A 17 -14.02 -1.31 24.80
N GLU A 18 -14.98 -1.86 25.53
CA GLU A 18 -16.15 -1.18 26.05
C GLU A 18 -15.77 0.02 26.95
N MET A 19 -14.62 -0.03 27.62
CA MET A 19 -14.08 1.08 28.43
C MET A 19 -13.61 2.30 27.61
N PHE A 20 -13.48 2.16 26.29
CA PHE A 20 -13.05 3.25 25.41
C PHE A 20 -14.22 3.84 24.63
N LEU A 21 -15.45 3.40 24.92
CA LEU A 21 -16.67 3.98 24.39
C LEU A 21 -17.08 5.20 25.23
N VAL A 22 -17.82 6.13 24.63
CA VAL A 22 -18.36 7.30 25.32
C VAL A 22 -19.27 6.84 26.48
N GLU A 23 -19.17 7.49 27.65
CA GLU A 23 -19.94 7.18 28.88
C GLU A 23 -19.65 5.83 29.55
N SER A 24 -18.52 5.20 29.26
CA SER A 24 -18.14 3.91 29.84
C SER A 24 -17.66 3.99 31.30
N ASP A 25 -17.84 2.88 32.03
CA ASP A 25 -17.33 2.73 33.41
C ASP A 25 -15.80 2.57 33.42
N ILE A 26 -15.12 3.58 33.94
CA ILE A 26 -13.64 3.61 34.03
C ILE A 26 -13.10 3.06 35.35
N SER A 27 -13.94 2.56 36.28
CA SER A 27 -13.53 2.02 37.59
C SER A 27 -12.56 0.85 37.50
N GLN A 28 -12.47 0.20 36.34
CA GLN A 28 -11.49 -0.84 36.08
C GLN A 28 -10.05 -0.28 35.99
N VAL A 29 -9.86 0.99 35.63
CA VAL A 29 -8.54 1.64 35.69
C VAL A 29 -8.04 1.68 37.14
N ASP A 30 -8.90 2.12 38.07
CA ASP A 30 -8.55 2.18 39.49
C ASP A 30 -8.21 0.79 40.06
N ARG A 31 -8.93 -0.26 39.60
CA ARG A 31 -8.69 -1.64 40.04
C ARG A 31 -7.37 -2.23 39.55
N GLU A 32 -6.87 -1.78 38.39
CA GLU A 32 -5.66 -2.33 37.78
C GLU A 32 -4.42 -1.41 37.94
N VAL A 33 -4.55 -0.25 38.58
CA VAL A 33 -3.47 0.75 38.69
C VAL A 33 -2.22 0.19 39.35
N ASP A 34 -2.36 -0.60 40.41
CA ASP A 34 -1.23 -1.20 41.13
C ASP A 34 -0.47 -2.20 40.24
N ARG A 35 -1.21 -2.97 39.44
CA ARG A 35 -0.64 -3.93 38.48
C ARG A 35 0.09 -3.21 37.35
N PHE A 36 -0.41 -2.06 36.92
CA PHE A 36 0.29 -1.19 35.98
C PHE A 36 1.61 -0.70 36.58
N VAL A 37 1.59 -0.13 37.80
CA VAL A 37 2.78 0.35 38.51
C VAL A 37 3.80 -0.78 38.70
N GLU A 38 3.36 -1.96 39.12
CA GLU A 38 4.22 -3.13 39.25
C GLU A 38 4.84 -3.52 37.91
N GLY A 39 4.04 -3.52 36.84
CA GLY A 39 4.49 -3.80 35.48
C GLY A 39 5.59 -2.85 35.00
N VAL A 40 5.49 -1.55 35.24
CA VAL A 40 6.51 -0.59 34.79
C VAL A 40 7.73 -0.50 35.73
N THR A 41 7.58 -0.81 37.02
CA THR A 41 8.67 -0.67 38.01
C THR A 41 9.46 -1.96 38.25
N ARG A 42 8.85 -3.13 38.08
CA ARG A 42 9.48 -4.42 38.42
C ARG A 42 9.79 -5.28 37.21
N TRP A 43 9.13 -5.05 36.07
CA TRP A 43 9.35 -5.89 34.90
C TRP A 43 10.81 -5.84 34.46
N ARG A 44 11.33 -7.01 34.09
CA ARG A 44 12.59 -7.16 33.39
C ARG A 44 12.37 -8.13 32.24
N PRO A 45 12.95 -7.87 31.07
CA PRO A 45 12.80 -8.77 29.94
C PRO A 45 13.42 -10.13 30.26
N THR A 46 12.71 -11.21 29.97
CA THR A 46 13.22 -12.58 30.04
C THR A 46 14.31 -12.84 28.99
N GLN A 47 14.33 -12.06 27.90
CA GLN A 47 15.38 -12.08 26.89
C GLN A 47 16.11 -10.74 26.81
N SER A 48 17.42 -10.76 27.02
CA SER A 48 18.27 -9.57 26.98
C SER A 48 18.94 -9.32 25.62
N ARG A 49 18.74 -10.20 24.64
CA ARG A 49 19.34 -10.09 23.29
C ARG A 49 18.25 -10.25 22.23
N ALA A 50 18.33 -9.42 21.21
CA ALA A 50 17.55 -9.61 19.98
C ALA A 50 18.04 -10.87 19.26
N GLY A 51 17.12 -11.71 18.80
CA GLY A 51 17.42 -12.93 18.04
C GLY A 51 16.16 -13.55 17.46
N THR A 52 16.32 -14.36 16.43
CA THR A 52 15.26 -15.19 15.87
C THR A 52 15.19 -16.49 16.69
N ARG A 53 13.97 -17.00 16.91
CA ARG A 53 13.76 -18.31 17.52
C ARG A 53 13.34 -19.29 16.43
N GLU A 54 14.17 -20.30 16.17
CA GLU A 54 13.75 -21.42 15.34
C GLU A 54 12.63 -22.18 16.05
N LEU A 55 11.50 -22.33 15.36
CA LEU A 55 10.40 -23.16 15.79
C LEU A 55 10.44 -24.45 14.99
N PRO A 56 10.07 -25.60 15.59
CA PRO A 56 9.96 -26.84 14.84
C PRO A 56 8.93 -26.69 13.73
N MET A 57 9.22 -27.25 12.56
CA MET A 57 8.31 -27.31 11.43
C MET A 57 7.01 -28.02 11.83
N LEU A 58 5.88 -27.48 11.37
CA LEU A 58 4.58 -28.09 11.59
C LEU A 58 4.30 -29.14 10.51
N LYS A 59 3.96 -30.35 10.93
CA LYS A 59 3.48 -31.41 10.03
C LYS A 59 1.95 -31.35 9.96
N VAL A 60 1.40 -31.32 8.75
CA VAL A 60 -0.04 -31.44 8.49
C VAL A 60 -0.27 -32.68 7.65
N GLU A 61 -1.06 -33.62 8.16
CA GLU A 61 -1.32 -34.91 7.51
C GLU A 61 -2.69 -34.93 6.84
N GLY A 62 -2.83 -35.78 5.82
CA GLY A 62 -4.08 -36.07 5.10
C GLY A 62 -3.96 -37.42 4.41
N SER A 63 -5.09 -38.00 3.98
CA SER A 63 -5.10 -39.28 3.25
C SER A 63 -4.34 -39.23 1.91
N ASP A 64 -4.25 -38.03 1.34
CA ASP A 64 -3.49 -37.68 0.15
C ASP A 64 -3.05 -36.21 0.23
N HIS A 65 -2.40 -35.71 -0.83
CA HIS A 65 -1.96 -34.32 -0.93
C HIS A 65 -3.12 -33.30 -0.85
N SER A 66 -4.26 -33.60 -1.47
CA SER A 66 -5.43 -32.69 -1.49
C SER A 66 -6.04 -32.55 -0.10
N ALA A 67 -6.15 -33.67 0.63
CA ALA A 67 -6.59 -33.70 2.01
C ALA A 67 -5.61 -32.94 2.92
N ALA A 68 -4.30 -33.13 2.76
CA ALA A 68 -3.29 -32.40 3.53
C ALA A 68 -3.34 -30.89 3.25
N PHE A 69 -3.50 -30.48 1.99
CA PHE A 69 -3.67 -29.07 1.59
C PHE A 69 -4.93 -28.44 2.21
N SER A 70 -6.04 -29.17 2.18
CA SER A 70 -7.30 -28.72 2.81
C SER A 70 -7.17 -28.60 4.32
N ASN A 71 -6.51 -29.56 4.97
CA ASN A 71 -6.22 -29.55 6.40
C ASN A 71 -5.29 -28.38 6.79
N PHE A 72 -4.31 -28.04 5.94
CA PHE A 72 -3.44 -26.89 6.14
C PHE A 72 -4.24 -25.58 6.11
N ASN A 73 -5.10 -25.39 5.11
CA ASN A 73 -5.93 -24.19 5.02
C ASN A 73 -6.88 -24.06 6.21
N ALA A 74 -7.51 -25.16 6.64
CA ALA A 74 -8.34 -25.17 7.85
C ALA A 74 -7.52 -24.83 9.12
N MET A 75 -6.30 -25.36 9.24
CA MET A 75 -5.38 -25.00 10.33
C MET A 75 -4.99 -23.53 10.30
N ALA A 76 -4.67 -22.99 9.12
CA ALA A 76 -4.27 -21.59 8.94
C ALA A 76 -5.39 -20.63 9.37
N ILE A 77 -6.65 -20.94 9.05
CA ILE A 77 -7.80 -20.16 9.53
C ILE A 77 -7.92 -20.26 11.06
N ARG A 78 -7.88 -21.46 11.64
CA ARG A 78 -7.96 -21.65 13.11
C ARG A 78 -6.84 -20.90 13.86
N ARG A 79 -5.65 -20.83 13.27
CA ARG A 79 -4.48 -20.12 13.83
C ARG A 79 -4.43 -18.63 13.47
N ARG A 80 -5.40 -18.12 12.69
CA ARG A 80 -5.47 -16.73 12.19
C ARG A 80 -4.28 -16.33 11.30
N TRP A 81 -3.71 -17.30 10.60
CA TRP A 81 -2.65 -17.10 9.60
C TRP A 81 -3.18 -16.89 8.19
N GLY A 82 -4.39 -17.40 7.92
CA GLY A 82 -5.11 -17.19 6.68
C GLY A 82 -6.00 -15.95 6.69
N ASP A 83 -6.33 -15.48 5.50
CA ASP A 83 -7.18 -14.32 5.22
C ASP A 83 -8.57 -14.72 4.67
N GLY A 84 -8.86 -16.02 4.58
CA GLY A 84 -10.10 -16.57 4.03
C GLY A 84 -9.98 -17.04 2.58
N LEU A 85 -8.93 -16.63 1.87
CA LEU A 85 -8.58 -17.19 0.57
C LEU A 85 -7.62 -18.39 0.74
N PRO A 86 -7.58 -19.34 -0.20
CA PRO A 86 -6.63 -20.46 -0.15
C PRO A 86 -5.19 -19.97 -0.08
N LEU A 87 -4.39 -20.61 0.78
CA LEU A 87 -2.97 -20.39 0.93
C LEU A 87 -2.20 -21.57 0.35
N VAL A 88 -1.06 -21.28 -0.27
CA VAL A 88 -0.08 -22.31 -0.60
C VAL A 88 0.73 -22.62 0.68
N PRO A 89 0.90 -23.89 1.08
CA PRO A 89 1.74 -24.25 2.22
C PRO A 89 3.19 -23.78 2.00
N PRO A 90 3.76 -22.91 2.85
CA PRO A 90 5.13 -22.43 2.70
C PRO A 90 6.11 -23.51 3.21
N THR A 91 6.30 -24.58 2.44
CA THR A 91 7.28 -25.62 2.73
C THR A 91 8.71 -25.09 2.61
N GLU A 92 9.67 -25.77 3.24
CA GLU A 92 11.09 -25.38 3.18
C GLU A 92 11.62 -25.28 1.73
N ASP A 93 11.26 -26.25 0.89
CA ASP A 93 11.62 -26.25 -0.54
C ASP A 93 11.02 -25.04 -1.28
N LEU A 94 9.75 -24.72 -1.03
CA LEU A 94 9.08 -23.60 -1.69
C LEU A 94 9.66 -22.26 -1.23
N VAL A 95 9.91 -22.10 0.07
CA VAL A 95 10.53 -20.89 0.62
C VAL A 95 11.96 -20.72 0.08
N SER A 96 12.74 -21.80 0.03
CA SER A 96 14.10 -21.79 -0.54
C SER A 96 14.08 -21.46 -2.04
N TRP A 97 13.07 -21.94 -2.78
CA TRP A 97 12.86 -21.58 -4.17
C TRP A 97 12.57 -20.08 -4.34
N ILE A 98 11.65 -19.51 -3.54
CA ILE A 98 11.34 -18.07 -3.55
C ILE A 98 12.58 -17.23 -3.20
N LEU A 99 13.38 -17.67 -2.23
CA LEU A 99 14.59 -16.96 -1.79
C LEU A 99 15.65 -16.79 -2.89
N ARG A 100 15.59 -17.55 -3.99
CA ARG A 100 16.44 -17.32 -5.18
C ARG A 100 16.26 -15.92 -5.78
N GLY A 101 15.16 -15.24 -5.45
CA GLY A 101 14.88 -13.86 -5.84
C GLY A 101 15.73 -12.79 -5.16
N ALA A 102 16.71 -13.13 -4.33
CA ALA A 102 17.59 -12.16 -3.69
C ALA A 102 18.97 -12.77 -3.38
N ASP A 103 20.03 -11.97 -3.53
CA ASP A 103 21.41 -12.36 -3.17
C ASP A 103 21.74 -11.99 -1.71
N LEU A 104 20.81 -12.26 -0.81
CA LEU A 104 20.91 -11.91 0.61
C LEU A 104 20.63 -13.14 1.49
N PRO A 105 21.30 -13.27 2.66
CA PRO A 105 20.98 -14.32 3.63
C PRO A 105 19.52 -14.28 4.07
N ARG A 106 18.91 -15.44 4.35
CA ARG A 106 17.50 -15.56 4.74
C ARG A 106 17.17 -14.79 6.03
N GLU A 107 18.13 -14.67 6.94
CA GLU A 107 18.02 -13.98 8.23
C GLU A 107 18.19 -12.46 8.11
N THR A 108 18.50 -11.93 6.92
CA THR A 108 18.74 -10.50 6.71
C THR A 108 17.54 -9.70 7.22
N PRO A 109 17.72 -8.84 8.24
CA PRO A 109 16.63 -8.07 8.80
C PRO A 109 16.26 -6.92 7.87
N VAL A 110 14.96 -6.74 7.64
CA VAL A 110 14.38 -5.64 6.86
C VAL A 110 13.88 -4.53 7.80
N GLY A 111 13.26 -4.91 8.93
CA GLY A 111 12.79 -3.98 9.95
C GLY A 111 11.68 -4.55 10.83
N LYS A 112 10.97 -3.69 11.57
CA LYS A 112 9.85 -4.11 12.44
C LYS A 112 8.51 -3.73 11.81
N PHE A 113 7.67 -4.72 11.53
CA PHE A 113 6.30 -4.49 11.11
C PHE A 113 5.44 -4.21 12.34
N MET A 114 4.95 -2.98 12.45
CA MET A 114 4.09 -2.51 13.55
C MET A 114 2.63 -2.99 13.33
N PRO A 115 1.69 -2.78 14.27
CA PRO A 115 1.86 -2.39 15.66
C PRO A 115 2.53 -3.44 16.56
N ARG A 116 2.47 -4.73 16.19
CA ARG A 116 3.04 -5.82 17.01
C ARG A 116 4.56 -5.77 17.08
N GLY A 117 5.21 -5.15 16.09
CA GLY A 117 6.67 -5.02 16.03
C GLY A 117 7.39 -6.31 15.67
N GLY A 118 6.72 -7.20 14.92
CA GLY A 118 7.33 -8.43 14.44
C GLY A 118 8.53 -8.12 13.55
N ILE A 119 9.63 -8.83 13.76
CA ILE A 119 10.84 -8.67 12.95
C ILE A 119 10.58 -9.28 11.58
N VAL A 120 10.74 -8.46 10.53
CA VAL A 120 10.70 -8.88 9.14
C VAL A 120 12.13 -9.23 8.73
N THR A 121 12.31 -10.46 8.26
CA THR A 121 13.52 -10.90 7.56
C THR A 121 13.22 -11.20 6.10
N LEU A 122 14.24 -11.44 5.29
CA LEU A 122 14.07 -11.92 3.92
C LEU A 122 13.27 -13.24 3.87
N GLU A 123 13.51 -14.17 4.79
CA GLU A 123 12.71 -15.39 4.93
C GLU A 123 11.24 -15.09 5.26
N THR A 124 10.98 -14.08 6.09
CA THR A 124 9.60 -13.66 6.43
C THR A 124 8.86 -13.16 5.18
N LEU A 125 9.56 -12.43 4.30
CA LEU A 125 9.03 -12.01 3.00
C LEU A 125 8.76 -13.22 2.10
N ALA A 126 9.72 -14.13 1.98
CA ALA A 126 9.61 -15.33 1.16
C ALA A 126 8.47 -16.25 1.61
N VAL A 127 8.28 -16.45 2.92
CA VAL A 127 7.15 -17.21 3.48
C VAL A 127 5.81 -16.57 3.11
N SER A 128 5.69 -15.25 3.27
CA SER A 128 4.45 -14.54 2.96
C SER A 128 4.14 -14.55 1.46
N LEU A 129 5.18 -14.46 0.63
CA LEU A 129 5.07 -14.54 -0.83
C LEU A 129 4.72 -15.95 -1.30
N ALA A 130 5.35 -16.98 -0.73
CA ALA A 130 5.00 -18.38 -0.97
C ALA A 130 3.52 -18.63 -0.64
N MET A 131 3.08 -18.21 0.56
CA MET A 131 1.68 -18.33 1.00
C MET A 131 0.69 -17.66 0.03
N ALA A 132 1.09 -16.54 -0.56
CA ALA A 132 0.30 -15.80 -1.54
C ALA A 132 0.30 -16.42 -2.95
N GLY A 133 1.06 -17.49 -3.19
CA GLY A 133 1.25 -18.10 -4.51
C GLY A 133 2.19 -17.31 -5.42
N GLY A 134 3.13 -16.56 -4.83
CA GLY A 134 4.13 -15.79 -5.55
C GLY A 134 5.29 -16.62 -6.08
N ARG A 135 6.27 -15.93 -6.67
CA ARG A 135 7.41 -16.51 -7.39
C ARG A 135 8.72 -15.80 -7.04
N PRO A 136 9.90 -16.38 -7.29
CA PRO A 136 11.18 -15.79 -6.90
C PRO A 136 11.40 -14.42 -7.54
N GLU A 137 11.05 -14.23 -8.80
CA GLU A 137 11.18 -12.97 -9.51
C GLU A 137 10.30 -11.84 -8.92
N TYR A 138 9.33 -12.16 -8.07
CA TYR A 138 8.50 -11.15 -7.38
C TYR A 138 9.13 -10.66 -6.06
N LEU A 139 10.09 -11.41 -5.51
CA LEU A 139 10.71 -11.12 -4.22
C LEU A 139 11.46 -9.78 -4.18
N PRO A 140 12.26 -9.36 -5.20
CA PRO A 140 12.91 -8.05 -5.20
C PRO A 140 11.94 -6.88 -5.02
N ILE A 141 10.79 -6.94 -5.70
CA ILE A 141 9.78 -5.90 -5.66
C ILE A 141 9.07 -5.90 -4.31
N LEU A 142 8.73 -7.08 -3.77
CA LEU A 142 8.18 -7.19 -2.41
C LEU A 142 9.16 -6.65 -1.36
N HIS A 143 10.45 -6.96 -1.49
CA HIS A 143 11.49 -6.49 -0.59
C HIS A 143 11.61 -4.97 -0.60
N ALA A 144 11.67 -4.36 -1.79
CA ALA A 144 11.68 -2.90 -1.93
C ALA A 144 10.38 -2.27 -1.38
N ALA A 145 9.21 -2.87 -1.67
CA ALA A 145 7.92 -2.35 -1.21
C ALA A 145 7.83 -2.37 0.32
N VAL A 146 8.32 -3.43 0.97
CA VAL A 146 8.34 -3.50 2.43
C VAL A 146 9.36 -2.53 3.03
N ARG A 147 10.53 -2.33 2.41
CA ARG A 147 11.47 -1.28 2.84
C ARG A 147 10.83 0.11 2.79
N ALA A 148 10.11 0.42 1.72
CA ALA A 148 9.37 1.68 1.59
C ALA A 148 8.22 1.78 2.63
N ILE A 149 7.51 0.67 2.90
CA ILE A 149 6.47 0.63 3.94
C ILE A 149 7.02 0.92 5.32
N LEU A 150 8.21 0.39 5.64
CA LEU A 150 8.85 0.53 6.94
C LEU A 150 9.64 1.85 7.09
N ASP A 151 9.70 2.68 6.05
CA ASP A 151 10.27 4.01 6.13
C ASP A 151 9.42 4.84 7.13
N PRO A 152 10.05 5.41 8.19
CA PRO A 152 9.33 6.19 9.20
C PRO A 152 8.49 7.34 8.63
N ALA A 153 8.84 7.89 7.46
CA ALA A 153 8.06 8.96 6.83
C ALA A 153 6.67 8.50 6.34
N LEU A 154 6.44 7.19 6.17
CA LEU A 154 5.13 6.63 5.82
C LEU A 154 4.23 6.44 7.05
N GLU A 155 4.78 6.43 8.27
CA GLU A 155 4.07 6.23 9.55
C GLU A 155 3.16 4.98 9.57
N HIS A 156 3.70 3.83 9.17
CA HIS A 156 2.93 2.58 9.06
C HIS A 156 2.28 2.09 10.33
N GLU A 157 2.86 2.39 11.48
CA GLU A 157 2.24 2.14 12.77
C GLU A 157 0.86 2.80 12.90
N GLY A 158 0.69 4.00 12.35
CA GLY A 158 -0.55 4.77 12.45
C GLY A 158 -1.62 4.24 11.50
N TRP A 159 -1.32 4.17 10.21
CA TRP A 159 -2.32 3.78 9.20
C TRP A 159 -2.64 2.29 9.20
N GLN A 160 -1.86 1.44 9.86
CA GLN A 160 -2.19 0.04 10.02
C GLN A 160 -3.20 -0.19 11.15
N ALA A 161 -3.07 0.55 12.27
CA ALA A 161 -3.96 0.44 13.43
C ALA A 161 -5.28 1.22 13.29
N THR A 162 -5.34 2.16 12.36
CA THR A 162 -6.48 3.07 12.13
C THR A 162 -7.84 2.38 11.92
N SER A 163 -8.90 3.14 12.20
CA SER A 163 -10.28 2.79 11.84
C SER A 163 -10.65 3.07 10.38
N SER A 164 -9.79 3.80 9.65
CA SER A 164 -9.95 4.03 8.22
C SER A 164 -9.64 2.77 7.38
N SER A 165 -10.32 2.63 6.24
CA SER A 165 -10.12 1.50 5.31
C SER A 165 -8.89 1.73 4.43
N THR A 166 -7.72 1.69 5.05
CA THR A 166 -6.45 1.98 4.37
C THR A 166 -5.90 0.78 3.63
N PHE A 167 -5.28 0.99 2.47
CA PHE A 167 -4.52 -0.02 1.75
C PHE A 167 -3.28 0.60 1.09
N PRO A 168 -2.11 -0.07 1.14
CA PRO A 168 -0.95 0.35 0.38
C PRO A 168 -1.22 0.42 -1.13
N VAL A 169 -0.66 1.45 -1.74
CA VAL A 169 -0.58 1.65 -3.19
C VAL A 169 0.89 1.59 -3.55
N VAL A 170 1.31 0.51 -4.19
CA VAL A 170 2.68 0.26 -4.65
C VAL A 170 2.74 0.49 -6.15
N ILE A 171 3.43 1.55 -6.55
CA ILE A 171 3.71 1.86 -7.96
C ILE A 171 5.13 1.38 -8.24
N VAL A 172 5.30 0.57 -9.28
CA VAL A 172 6.59 0.03 -9.69
C VAL A 172 7.03 0.67 -11.00
N ASN A 173 8.28 1.13 -11.01
CA ASN A 173 8.93 1.73 -12.17
C ASN A 173 10.16 0.90 -12.57
N GLY A 174 10.54 1.00 -13.84
CA GLY A 174 11.70 0.36 -14.43
C GLY A 174 11.43 -1.00 -15.12
N PRO A 175 12.42 -1.53 -15.85
CA PRO A 175 12.31 -2.75 -16.66
C PRO A 175 11.77 -3.97 -15.92
N ALA A 176 12.15 -4.12 -14.64
CA ALA A 176 11.75 -5.26 -13.81
C ALA A 176 10.24 -5.39 -13.71
N ALA A 177 9.50 -4.28 -13.73
CA ALA A 177 8.04 -4.29 -13.65
C ALA A 177 7.40 -5.05 -14.82
N ARG A 178 7.89 -4.79 -16.05
CA ARG A 178 7.42 -5.47 -17.26
C ARG A 178 7.88 -6.93 -17.28
N GLU A 179 9.13 -7.18 -16.88
CA GLU A 179 9.74 -8.53 -16.88
C GLU A 179 8.99 -9.50 -15.96
N VAL A 180 8.52 -9.04 -14.80
CA VAL A 180 7.68 -9.86 -13.90
C VAL A 180 6.20 -9.90 -14.30
N ARG A 181 5.81 -9.20 -15.37
CA ARG A 181 4.42 -9.02 -15.81
C ARG A 181 3.55 -8.35 -14.74
N LEU A 182 3.98 -7.20 -14.23
CA LEU A 182 3.09 -6.28 -13.51
C LEU A 182 2.18 -5.55 -14.48
N ASN A 183 0.92 -5.36 -14.11
CA ASN A 183 -0.05 -4.69 -14.96
C ASN A 183 0.18 -3.17 -14.93
N SER A 184 0.24 -2.52 -16.09
CA SER A 184 0.10 -1.07 -16.29
C SER A 184 -1.09 -0.71 -17.18
N GLY A 185 -1.78 -1.72 -17.74
CA GLY A 185 -2.76 -1.63 -18.81
C GLY A 185 -4.22 -1.82 -18.36
N PHE A 186 -5.01 -2.48 -19.21
CA PHE A 186 -6.43 -2.74 -18.93
C PHE A 186 -6.63 -3.64 -17.70
N GLY A 187 -7.75 -3.42 -16.99
CA GLY A 187 -8.05 -4.18 -15.77
C GLY A 187 -7.13 -3.86 -14.59
N LEU A 188 -6.39 -2.73 -14.65
CA LEU A 188 -5.51 -2.26 -13.58
C LEU A 188 -6.22 -2.31 -12.22
N LEU A 189 -5.49 -2.73 -11.17
CA LEU A 189 -5.98 -2.92 -9.80
C LEU A 189 -6.99 -4.07 -9.64
N GLY A 190 -7.31 -4.79 -10.72
CA GLY A 190 -8.16 -5.97 -10.71
C GLY A 190 -7.38 -7.27 -11.00
N PRO A 191 -8.09 -8.41 -11.04
CA PRO A 191 -7.49 -9.69 -11.42
C PRO A 191 -7.10 -9.68 -12.91
N ASP A 192 -5.86 -10.08 -13.20
CA ASP A 192 -5.35 -10.19 -14.56
C ASP A 192 -4.44 -11.43 -14.69
N PRO A 193 -4.85 -12.48 -15.42
CA PRO A 193 -4.02 -13.66 -15.62
C PRO A 193 -2.83 -13.39 -16.57
N ARG A 194 -2.87 -12.32 -17.38
CA ARG A 194 -1.74 -11.91 -18.22
C ARG A 194 -0.67 -11.18 -17.40
N HIS A 195 -1.05 -10.56 -16.29
CA HIS A 195 -0.13 -9.81 -15.42
C HIS A 195 -0.30 -10.16 -13.93
N PRO A 196 0.03 -11.40 -13.53
CA PRO A 196 -0.36 -11.93 -12.22
C PRO A 196 0.44 -11.40 -11.03
N ALA A 197 1.61 -10.78 -11.26
CA ALA A 197 2.56 -10.45 -10.19
C ALA A 197 1.98 -9.55 -9.09
N GLY A 198 1.19 -8.54 -9.46
CA GLY A 198 0.67 -7.55 -8.53
C GLY A 198 -0.24 -8.15 -7.45
N ALA A 199 -1.09 -9.10 -7.82
CA ALA A 199 -1.99 -9.77 -6.88
C ALA A 199 -1.21 -10.58 -5.82
N ALA A 200 -0.18 -11.32 -6.24
CA ALA A 200 0.64 -12.12 -5.33
C ALA A 200 1.49 -11.24 -4.39
N ILE A 201 2.17 -10.22 -4.93
CA ILE A 201 2.98 -9.28 -4.13
C ILE A 201 2.10 -8.55 -3.12
N GLY A 202 0.96 -8.04 -3.58
CA GLY A 202 0.07 -7.28 -2.74
C GLY A 202 -0.62 -8.11 -1.67
N ARG A 203 -0.97 -9.37 -1.96
CA ARG A 203 -1.46 -10.32 -0.95
C ARG A 203 -0.36 -10.72 0.04
N ALA A 204 0.90 -10.86 -0.40
CA ALA A 204 2.02 -11.09 0.50
C ALA A 204 2.20 -9.93 1.49
N ILE A 205 2.06 -8.67 1.04
CA ILE A 205 2.05 -7.49 1.92
C ILE A 205 0.90 -7.58 2.93
N ARG A 206 -0.30 -8.00 2.49
CA ARG A 206 -1.43 -8.17 3.41
C ARG A 206 -1.16 -9.24 4.48
N LEU A 207 -0.58 -10.38 4.09
CA LEU A 207 -0.19 -11.44 5.01
C LEU A 207 0.90 -10.96 5.98
N LEU A 208 1.85 -10.13 5.56
CA LEU A 208 2.85 -9.51 6.45
C LEU A 208 2.18 -8.59 7.47
N GLN A 209 1.30 -7.70 7.04
CA GLN A 209 0.56 -6.81 7.93
C GLN A 209 -0.21 -7.59 9.00
N GLN A 210 -0.87 -8.69 8.62
CA GLN A 210 -1.64 -9.53 9.54
C GLN A 210 -0.73 -10.38 10.43
N ASN A 211 0.12 -11.20 9.83
CA ASN A 211 0.84 -12.28 10.49
C ASN A 211 2.10 -11.82 11.18
N VAL A 212 2.75 -10.73 10.72
CA VAL A 212 3.97 -10.15 11.30
C VAL A 212 3.63 -8.89 12.10
N GLY A 213 2.85 -7.99 11.50
CA GLY A 213 2.40 -6.74 12.11
C GLY A 213 1.27 -6.89 13.12
N GLY A 214 0.56 -8.02 13.10
CA GLY A 214 -0.55 -8.29 14.02
C GLY A 214 -1.86 -7.57 13.65
N ALA A 215 -2.01 -7.07 12.42
CA ALA A 215 -3.17 -6.29 11.97
C ALA A 215 -4.42 -7.14 11.66
N LEU A 216 -4.83 -7.97 12.61
CA LEU A 216 -6.12 -8.66 12.58
C LEU A 216 -7.26 -7.66 12.85
N PRO A 217 -8.37 -7.70 12.09
CA PRO A 217 -9.53 -6.83 12.31
C PRO A 217 -10.05 -6.91 13.75
N GLY A 218 -10.27 -5.75 14.37
CA GLY A 218 -10.73 -5.64 15.77
C GLY A 218 -9.67 -5.97 16.82
N ILE A 219 -8.43 -6.31 16.43
CA ILE A 219 -7.34 -6.65 17.36
C ILE A 219 -6.11 -5.74 17.17
N GLY A 220 -5.60 -5.66 15.93
CA GLY A 220 -4.44 -4.82 15.59
C GLY A 220 -4.71 -3.82 14.47
N THR A 221 -5.82 -3.95 13.74
CA THR A 221 -6.38 -2.90 12.89
C THR A 221 -7.82 -2.66 13.31
N MET A 222 -8.20 -1.39 13.48
CA MET A 222 -9.57 -1.01 13.85
C MET A 222 -10.43 -0.67 12.63
N ALA A 223 -9.94 -0.97 11.42
CA ALA A 223 -10.59 -0.57 10.19
C ALA A 223 -12.04 -1.08 10.12
N MET A 224 -12.97 -0.15 9.88
CA MET A 224 -14.40 -0.42 9.82
C MET A 224 -14.82 -1.09 8.49
N PHE A 225 -14.08 -0.82 7.41
CA PHE A 225 -14.33 -1.35 6.07
C PHE A 225 -13.04 -1.92 5.47
N GLY A 226 -13.13 -2.69 4.37
CA GLY A 226 -11.97 -3.42 3.84
C GLY A 226 -11.86 -3.54 2.32
N ALA A 227 -12.39 -2.58 1.55
CA ALA A 227 -12.21 -2.60 0.09
C ALA A 227 -10.71 -2.62 -0.26
N MET A 228 -10.32 -3.41 -1.28
CA MET A 228 -8.94 -3.58 -1.76
C MET A 228 -7.93 -4.22 -0.78
N ARG A 229 -8.31 -4.61 0.43
CA ARG A 229 -7.35 -5.10 1.44
C ARG A 229 -6.83 -6.54 1.24
N TYR A 230 -7.42 -7.33 0.35
CA TYR A 230 -6.92 -8.70 0.08
C TYR A 230 -5.59 -8.67 -0.69
N THR A 231 -5.49 -7.79 -1.68
CA THR A 231 -4.35 -7.71 -2.58
C THR A 231 -3.71 -6.34 -2.59
N ASN A 232 -4.25 -5.35 -1.86
CA ASN A 232 -3.81 -3.96 -1.96
C ASN A 232 -3.84 -3.46 -3.43
N ALA A 233 -3.16 -2.35 -3.72
CA ALA A 233 -2.93 -1.90 -5.08
C ALA A 233 -1.43 -2.05 -5.39
N VAL A 234 -1.07 -2.95 -6.32
CA VAL A 234 0.31 -3.15 -6.77
C VAL A 234 0.32 -3.22 -8.29
N PHE A 235 0.97 -2.24 -8.94
CA PHE A 235 0.92 -2.07 -10.38
C PHE A 235 2.15 -1.33 -10.91
N ALA A 236 2.36 -1.41 -12.23
CA ALA A 236 3.43 -0.70 -12.91
C ALA A 236 2.93 0.62 -13.50
N GLU A 237 3.79 1.64 -13.58
CA GLU A 237 3.55 2.75 -14.49
C GLU A 237 3.70 2.29 -15.94
N ASP A 238 2.91 2.88 -16.82
CA ASP A 238 3.01 2.72 -18.26
C ASP A 238 4.08 3.66 -18.86
N GLU A 239 5.36 3.35 -18.61
CA GLU A 239 6.49 4.19 -19.05
C GLU A 239 6.58 4.31 -20.58
N GLU A 240 6.24 3.26 -21.32
CA GLU A 240 6.21 3.27 -22.80
C GLU A 240 5.06 4.11 -23.36
N GLY A 241 3.98 4.27 -22.58
CA GLY A 241 2.82 5.08 -22.95
C GLY A 241 2.94 6.55 -22.58
N LEU A 242 4.04 6.99 -21.96
CA LEU A 242 4.24 8.37 -21.54
C LEU A 242 4.29 9.33 -22.74
N PRO A 243 3.62 10.50 -22.66
CA PRO A 243 3.75 11.52 -23.70
C PRO A 243 5.18 12.07 -23.81
N PRO A 244 5.58 12.59 -24.99
CA PRO A 244 6.87 13.27 -25.14
C PRO A 244 7.06 14.39 -24.10
N GLY A 245 8.20 14.36 -23.40
CA GLY A 245 8.55 15.33 -22.37
C GLY A 245 7.96 15.04 -20.98
N TRP A 246 7.15 13.99 -20.82
CA TRP A 246 6.78 13.49 -19.50
C TRP A 246 7.81 12.49 -19.01
N GLU A 247 8.27 12.69 -17.79
CA GLU A 247 9.19 11.78 -17.13
C GLU A 247 8.44 10.68 -16.37
N PRO A 248 9.01 9.47 -16.27
CA PRO A 248 8.50 8.43 -15.38
C PRO A 248 8.29 8.96 -13.96
N PHE A 249 7.27 8.46 -13.27
CA PHE A 249 6.85 8.86 -11.95
C PHE A 249 8.01 8.82 -10.94
N ASN A 250 8.83 7.76 -10.94
CA ASN A 250 9.99 7.69 -10.07
C ASN A 250 11.03 8.79 -10.33
N ALA A 251 11.25 9.18 -11.59
CA ALA A 251 12.19 10.23 -11.94
C ALA A 251 11.65 11.62 -11.57
N ASP A 252 10.40 11.90 -11.91
CA ASP A 252 9.76 13.22 -11.66
C ASP A 252 9.41 13.45 -10.18
N TYR A 253 8.86 12.44 -9.50
CA TYR A 253 8.33 12.58 -8.15
C TYR A 253 9.35 12.21 -7.07
N MET A 254 10.18 11.18 -7.30
CA MET A 254 11.16 10.69 -6.33
C MET A 254 12.60 11.10 -6.64
N GLY A 255 12.87 11.68 -7.81
CA GLY A 255 14.23 12.04 -8.23
C GLY A 255 15.12 10.85 -8.56
N CYS A 256 14.53 9.69 -8.90
CA CYS A 256 15.28 8.50 -9.30
C CYS A 256 15.91 8.66 -10.69
N LEU A 257 16.91 7.84 -10.99
CA LEU A 257 17.45 7.75 -12.36
C LEU A 257 16.42 7.11 -13.28
N LYS A 258 16.24 7.67 -14.47
CA LYS A 258 15.37 7.08 -15.50
C LYS A 258 15.83 5.66 -15.84
N GLY A 259 14.88 4.74 -15.98
CA GLY A 259 15.16 3.33 -16.24
C GLY A 259 15.67 2.54 -15.03
N SER A 260 15.80 3.16 -13.85
CA SER A 260 16.10 2.44 -12.61
C SER A 260 14.86 1.71 -12.10
N ASN A 261 15.07 0.50 -11.54
CA ASN A 261 13.99 -0.24 -10.91
C ASN A 261 13.71 0.32 -9.52
N SER A 262 12.48 0.74 -9.28
CA SER A 262 12.11 1.37 -8.00
C SER A 262 10.64 1.17 -7.69
N VAL A 263 10.31 1.31 -6.41
CA VAL A 263 8.92 1.33 -5.93
C VAL A 263 8.63 2.65 -5.23
N ALA A 264 7.44 3.18 -5.45
CA ALA A 264 6.81 4.20 -4.64
C ALA A 264 5.65 3.59 -3.85
N VAL A 265 5.54 3.94 -2.58
CA VAL A 265 4.45 3.50 -1.71
C VAL A 265 3.72 4.71 -1.14
N ASN A 266 2.42 4.73 -1.39
CA ASN A 266 1.47 5.61 -0.71
C ASN A 266 0.39 4.78 -0.03
N VAL A 267 -0.47 5.41 0.78
CA VAL A 267 -1.58 4.72 1.46
C VAL A 267 -2.89 5.40 1.09
N ALA A 268 -3.74 4.69 0.37
CA ALA A 268 -5.05 5.18 0.00
C ALA A 268 -6.12 4.74 1.01
N SER A 269 -7.19 5.53 1.13
CA SER A 269 -8.43 5.14 1.81
C SER A 269 -9.68 5.29 0.95
N GLY A 270 -9.51 5.81 -0.28
CA GLY A 270 -10.56 5.91 -1.29
C GLY A 270 -10.02 5.52 -2.65
N ALA A 271 -10.85 4.86 -3.44
CA ALA A 271 -10.57 4.43 -4.80
C ALA A 271 -11.80 4.73 -5.65
N ALA A 272 -11.65 5.62 -6.63
CA ALA A 272 -12.80 6.16 -7.36
C ALA A 272 -12.58 6.13 -8.86
N ASN A 273 -13.52 5.48 -9.56
CA ASN A 273 -13.62 5.55 -11.00
C ASN A 273 -14.36 6.84 -11.41
N ILE A 274 -13.72 7.67 -12.21
CA ILE A 274 -14.27 8.95 -12.66
C ILE A 274 -14.53 8.83 -14.15
N ILE A 275 -15.79 8.96 -14.57
CA ILE A 275 -16.11 9.15 -15.99
C ILE A 275 -15.65 10.55 -16.41
N ARG A 276 -14.66 10.59 -17.30
CA ARG A 276 -13.98 11.84 -17.69
C ARG A 276 -14.32 12.27 -19.12
N ARG A 277 -14.63 11.32 -19.99
CA ARG A 277 -14.92 11.55 -21.41
C ARG A 277 -16.27 12.25 -21.59
N GLY A 278 -16.34 13.13 -22.60
CA GLY A 278 -17.59 13.77 -23.02
C GLY A 278 -18.49 12.80 -23.80
N ILE A 279 -19.48 13.35 -24.47
CA ILE A 279 -20.35 12.55 -25.37
C ILE A 279 -19.77 12.40 -26.77
N GLY A 280 -18.65 13.08 -27.06
CA GLY A 280 -17.90 12.97 -28.31
C GLY A 280 -18.29 13.98 -29.38
N SER A 281 -19.17 14.93 -29.07
CA SER A 281 -19.52 16.05 -29.95
C SER A 281 -18.72 17.33 -29.63
N GLU A 282 -18.02 17.34 -28.50
CA GLU A 282 -17.18 18.45 -28.05
C GLU A 282 -15.83 18.48 -28.79
N THR A 283 -15.21 19.67 -28.88
CA THR A 283 -13.81 19.77 -29.32
C THR A 283 -12.89 19.13 -28.27
N LEU A 284 -11.67 18.74 -28.67
CA LEU A 284 -10.71 18.12 -27.77
C LEU A 284 -10.32 19.05 -26.61
N GLU A 285 -10.24 20.36 -26.85
CA GLU A 285 -9.95 21.39 -25.84
C GLU A 285 -11.07 21.50 -24.80
N ASN A 286 -12.33 21.49 -25.26
CA ASN A 286 -13.49 21.51 -24.38
C ASN A 286 -13.58 20.21 -23.58
N GLU A 287 -13.32 19.06 -24.20
CA GLU A 287 -13.31 17.78 -23.52
C GLU A 287 -12.20 17.70 -22.46
N ALA A 288 -10.99 18.17 -22.78
CA ALA A 288 -9.86 18.23 -21.85
C ALA A 288 -10.20 19.09 -20.63
N SER A 289 -10.69 20.31 -20.85
CA SER A 289 -11.05 21.23 -19.77
C SER A 289 -12.17 20.68 -18.90
N ALA A 290 -13.25 20.18 -19.52
CA ALA A 290 -14.37 19.59 -18.79
C ALA A 290 -13.96 18.31 -18.03
N SER A 291 -13.06 17.50 -18.61
CA SER A 291 -12.49 16.33 -17.95
C SER A 291 -11.71 16.69 -16.70
N LEU A 292 -10.73 17.60 -16.83
CA LEU A 292 -9.91 18.02 -15.69
C LEU A 292 -10.77 18.67 -14.61
N TYR A 293 -11.79 19.44 -14.98
CA TYR A 293 -12.74 20.01 -14.02
C TYR A 293 -13.53 18.93 -13.28
N ARG A 294 -14.03 17.89 -13.97
CA ARG A 294 -14.71 16.74 -13.31
C ARG A 294 -13.80 15.99 -12.34
N ILE A 295 -12.51 15.86 -12.67
CA ILE A 295 -11.53 15.25 -11.78
C ILE A 295 -11.33 16.15 -10.55
N ALA A 296 -11.13 17.46 -10.76
CA ALA A 296 -10.94 18.42 -9.68
C ALA A 296 -12.16 18.51 -8.74
N THR A 297 -13.39 18.39 -9.25
CA THR A 297 -14.59 18.36 -8.40
C THR A 297 -14.66 17.09 -7.54
N TYR A 298 -14.23 15.94 -8.05
CA TYR A 298 -14.13 14.71 -7.27
C TYR A 298 -13.11 14.84 -6.13
N MET A 299 -12.02 15.57 -6.37
CA MET A 299 -10.97 15.84 -5.38
C MET A 299 -11.45 16.71 -4.21
N LYS A 300 -12.58 17.44 -4.33
CA LYS A 300 -13.18 18.25 -3.24
C LYS A 300 -13.84 17.45 -2.13
N ALA A 301 -13.68 16.13 -2.11
CA ALA A 301 -14.26 15.29 -1.06
C ALA A 301 -13.76 15.72 0.33
N HIS A 302 -14.70 16.05 1.22
CA HIS A 302 -14.44 16.45 2.60
C HIS A 302 -13.98 15.25 3.45
N ASN A 303 -12.68 14.93 3.37
CA ASN A 303 -12.09 13.78 4.07
C ASN A 303 -10.96 14.24 5.01
N ALA A 304 -11.22 14.19 6.32
CA ALA A 304 -10.25 14.58 7.34
C ALA A 304 -8.98 13.71 7.38
N ASN A 305 -9.01 12.50 6.81
CA ASN A 305 -7.82 11.64 6.78
C ASN A 305 -6.72 12.24 5.89
N CYS A 306 -7.08 12.93 4.80
CA CYS A 306 -6.11 13.52 3.88
C CYS A 306 -5.35 14.72 4.48
N LEU A 307 -5.83 15.28 5.61
CA LEU A 307 -5.18 16.41 6.28
C LEU A 307 -3.75 16.09 6.73
N ALA A 308 -3.46 14.82 7.05
CA ALA A 308 -2.12 14.39 7.44
C ALA A 308 -1.08 14.59 6.32
N ALA A 309 -1.50 14.47 5.06
CA ALA A 309 -0.67 14.65 3.88
C ALA A 309 -0.69 16.10 3.35
N HIS A 310 -1.47 17.00 3.95
CA HIS A 310 -1.73 18.33 3.36
C HIS A 310 -0.44 19.13 3.14
N ARG A 311 0.46 19.16 4.13
CA ARG A 311 1.66 20.01 4.12
C ARG A 311 2.74 19.48 3.17
N ASP A 312 3.26 18.30 3.44
CA ASP A 312 4.47 17.74 2.80
C ASP A 312 4.21 16.39 2.10
N GLY A 313 2.93 16.01 1.97
CA GLY A 313 2.50 14.70 1.48
C GLY A 313 1.73 14.75 0.18
N THR A 314 1.30 13.58 -0.27
CA THR A 314 0.50 13.40 -1.48
C THR A 314 -0.98 13.30 -1.10
N PRO A 315 -1.90 14.21 -1.51
CA PRO A 315 -3.33 14.12 -1.19
C PRO A 315 -4.05 12.96 -1.93
N GLY A 316 -3.41 12.39 -2.94
CA GLY A 316 -3.84 11.19 -3.64
C GLY A 316 -3.10 11.03 -4.97
N ILE A 317 -3.36 9.91 -5.63
CA ILE A 317 -2.75 9.55 -6.91
C ILE A 317 -3.84 9.55 -7.98
N LEU A 318 -3.66 10.37 -9.01
CA LEU A 318 -4.48 10.38 -10.22
C LEU A 318 -3.88 9.42 -11.25
N LEU A 319 -4.65 8.42 -11.65
CA LEU A 319 -4.32 7.54 -12.75
C LEU A 319 -4.98 8.03 -14.04
N LEU A 320 -4.15 8.22 -15.06
CA LEU A 320 -4.58 8.56 -16.42
C LEU A 320 -4.12 7.48 -17.40
N SER A 321 -5.02 7.05 -18.27
CA SER A 321 -4.65 6.13 -19.34
C SER A 321 -3.69 6.80 -20.34
N ARG A 322 -2.86 6.01 -21.03
CA ARG A 322 -1.91 6.57 -22.02
C ARG A 322 -2.60 7.41 -23.07
N THR A 323 -3.81 7.01 -23.49
CA THR A 323 -4.61 7.75 -24.48
C THR A 323 -4.96 9.14 -23.96
N VAL A 324 -5.37 9.26 -22.70
CA VAL A 324 -5.72 10.54 -22.08
C VAL A 324 -4.49 11.42 -21.90
N ALA A 325 -3.38 10.84 -21.38
CA ALA A 325 -2.15 11.59 -21.18
C ALA A 325 -1.62 12.16 -22.51
N ASN A 326 -1.60 11.36 -23.57
CA ASN A 326 -1.14 11.80 -24.90
C ASN A 326 -2.08 12.84 -25.54
N GLN A 327 -3.39 12.67 -25.39
CA GLN A 327 -4.36 13.67 -25.87
C GLN A 327 -4.20 15.01 -25.13
N LEU A 328 -4.00 14.99 -23.82
CA LEU A 328 -3.74 16.21 -23.05
C LEU A 328 -2.43 16.86 -23.50
N ALA A 329 -1.36 16.08 -23.65
CA ALA A 329 -0.07 16.57 -24.11
C ALA A 329 -0.12 17.17 -25.53
N SER A 330 -0.88 16.57 -26.46
CA SER A 330 -1.05 17.13 -27.81
C SER A 330 -1.75 18.48 -27.84
N LEU A 331 -2.52 18.81 -26.79
CA LEU A 331 -3.15 20.10 -26.57
C LEU A 331 -2.27 21.07 -25.77
N GLY A 332 -1.01 20.72 -25.49
CA GLY A 332 -0.06 21.54 -24.74
C GLY A 332 -0.13 21.40 -23.22
N TRP A 333 -0.92 20.46 -22.68
CA TRP A 333 -0.91 20.21 -21.24
C TRP A 333 0.37 19.48 -20.82
N THR A 334 1.08 20.07 -19.86
CA THR A 334 2.19 19.42 -19.17
C THR A 334 1.69 18.82 -17.86
N ARG A 335 2.43 17.86 -17.29
CA ARG A 335 2.11 17.34 -15.96
C ARG A 335 1.98 18.47 -14.92
N ARG A 336 2.88 19.45 -14.97
CA ARG A 336 2.86 20.63 -14.08
C ARG A 336 1.62 21.51 -14.30
N SER A 337 1.21 21.75 -15.55
CA SER A 337 0.00 22.54 -15.79
C SER A 337 -1.29 21.79 -15.39
N ILE A 338 -1.32 20.47 -15.51
CA ILE A 338 -2.42 19.64 -15.00
C ILE A 338 -2.46 19.72 -13.46
N GLN A 339 -1.33 19.54 -12.79
CA GLN A 339 -1.23 19.67 -11.32
C GLN A 339 -1.74 21.04 -10.85
N ALA A 340 -1.26 22.13 -11.47
CA ALA A 340 -1.70 23.49 -11.15
C ALA A 340 -3.20 23.68 -11.37
N TYR A 341 -3.75 23.18 -12.47
CA TYR A 341 -5.18 23.24 -12.77
C TYR A 341 -6.01 22.47 -11.74
N LEU A 342 -5.64 21.23 -11.43
CA LEU A 342 -6.34 20.42 -10.44
C LEU A 342 -6.28 21.05 -9.05
N TRP A 343 -5.11 21.57 -8.66
CA TRP A 343 -4.93 22.23 -7.38
C TRP A 343 -5.82 23.47 -7.24
N GLU A 344 -5.85 24.34 -8.26
CA GLU A 344 -6.67 25.54 -8.25
C GLU A 344 -8.17 25.21 -8.25
N HIS A 345 -8.60 24.27 -9.10
CA HIS A 345 -10.01 23.95 -9.24
C HIS A 345 -10.56 22.98 -8.18
N SER A 346 -9.69 22.35 -7.37
CA SER A 346 -10.08 21.50 -6.23
C SER A 346 -10.17 22.25 -4.90
N ARG A 347 -9.98 23.59 -4.89
CA ARG A 347 -10.15 24.38 -3.67
C ARG A 347 -11.59 24.34 -3.14
N ILE A 348 -11.72 24.34 -1.81
CA ILE A 348 -12.98 24.26 -1.08
C ILE A 348 -13.22 25.58 -0.33
N PRO A 349 -14.35 26.28 -0.54
CA PRO A 349 -14.68 27.49 0.21
C PRO A 349 -14.74 27.24 1.71
N ARG A 350 -14.28 28.22 2.50
CA ARG A 350 -14.32 28.14 3.96
C ARG A 350 -15.70 27.80 4.51
N SER A 351 -16.76 28.37 3.93
CA SER A 351 -18.14 28.12 4.34
C SER A 351 -18.55 26.64 4.22
N GLU A 352 -18.01 25.90 3.24
CA GLU A 352 -18.24 24.46 3.10
C GLU A 352 -17.41 23.63 4.10
N LEU A 353 -16.18 24.07 4.37
CA LEU A 353 -15.34 23.47 5.40
C LEU A 353 -15.93 23.61 6.81
N GLU A 354 -16.48 24.79 7.12
CA GLU A 354 -17.20 25.05 8.37
C GLU A 354 -18.46 24.19 8.46
N ARG A 355 -19.24 24.13 7.36
CA ARG A 355 -20.46 23.31 7.29
C ARG A 355 -20.19 21.81 7.48
N SER A 356 -19.07 21.30 6.98
CA SER A 356 -18.67 19.88 7.13
C SER A 356 -17.99 19.58 8.46
N GLY A 357 -17.66 20.61 9.26
CA GLY A 357 -16.89 20.46 10.50
C GLY A 357 -15.39 20.17 10.28
N LEU A 358 -14.90 20.29 9.04
CA LEU A 358 -13.49 19.99 8.72
C LEU A 358 -12.53 20.99 9.36
N VAL A 359 -12.99 22.21 9.66
CA VAL A 359 -12.19 23.22 10.37
C VAL A 359 -11.70 22.73 11.73
N ALA A 360 -12.58 22.11 12.53
CA ALA A 360 -12.22 21.57 13.83
C ALA A 360 -11.16 20.45 13.70
N TRP A 361 -11.25 19.63 12.66
CA TRP A 361 -10.23 18.61 12.37
C TRP A 361 -8.89 19.23 11.96
N MET A 362 -8.90 20.29 11.14
CA MET A 362 -7.69 21.00 10.73
C MET A 362 -6.96 21.60 11.93
N GLU A 363 -7.71 22.23 12.84
CA GLU A 363 -7.18 22.79 14.10
C GLU A 363 -6.62 21.70 15.00
N HIS A 364 -7.36 20.61 15.20
CA HIS A 364 -6.93 19.46 16.02
C HIS A 364 -5.65 18.80 15.47
N ARG A 365 -5.52 18.70 14.14
CA ARG A 365 -4.37 18.06 13.48
C ARG A 365 -3.19 19.01 13.23
N GLY A 366 -3.34 20.31 13.50
CA GLY A 366 -2.31 21.29 13.21
C GLY A 366 -1.98 21.41 11.70
N ALA A 367 -2.96 21.13 10.83
CA ALA A 367 -2.80 21.11 9.37
C ALA A 367 -2.60 22.50 8.74
N GLY A 368 -2.37 23.54 9.55
CA GLY A 368 -2.11 24.91 9.14
C GLY A 368 -3.07 25.91 9.79
N ARG A 369 -2.70 27.20 9.76
CA ARG A 369 -3.66 28.28 10.04
C ARG A 369 -4.47 28.50 8.76
N MET A 370 -5.79 28.48 8.89
CA MET A 370 -6.77 28.65 7.81
C MET A 370 -6.76 30.10 7.26
N GLN A 371 -5.65 30.49 6.61
CA GLN A 371 -5.49 31.80 5.99
C GLN A 371 -5.94 31.80 4.53
N ASP A 372 -5.94 30.64 3.87
CA ASP A 372 -6.39 30.48 2.49
C ASP A 372 -7.89 30.21 2.41
N ASP A 373 -8.62 31.05 1.68
CA ASP A 373 -10.01 30.86 1.28
C ASP A 373 -10.17 31.22 -0.21
N PRO A 374 -10.50 30.27 -1.10
CA PRO A 374 -10.82 28.87 -0.83
C PRO A 374 -9.58 28.00 -0.55
N TRP A 375 -9.74 27.02 0.34
CA TRP A 375 -8.67 26.16 0.87
C TRP A 375 -8.24 25.08 -0.13
N PRO A 376 -6.94 24.91 -0.41
CA PRO A 376 -6.46 23.90 -1.35
C PRO A 376 -6.35 22.50 -0.71
N ILE A 377 -6.52 21.46 -1.52
CA ILE A 377 -6.44 20.05 -1.07
C ILE A 377 -5.05 19.66 -0.51
N THR A 378 -4.01 20.40 -0.89
CA THR A 378 -2.62 20.24 -0.43
C THR A 378 -1.90 21.59 -0.53
N ASN A 379 -0.74 21.75 0.10
CA ASN A 379 -0.01 23.01 0.16
C ASN A 379 0.57 23.45 -1.19
N ALA A 380 0.93 22.52 -2.07
CA ALA A 380 1.54 22.82 -3.36
C ALA A 380 0.98 21.90 -4.48
N PRO A 381 0.78 22.40 -5.71
CA PRO A 381 0.23 21.59 -6.80
C PRO A 381 1.07 20.35 -7.12
N GLU A 382 2.39 20.42 -6.94
CA GLU A 382 3.34 19.35 -7.24
C GLU A 382 3.12 18.10 -6.36
N ASN A 383 2.46 18.26 -5.22
CA ASN A 383 2.12 17.16 -4.32
C ASN A 383 1.06 16.22 -4.91
N ILE A 384 0.28 16.64 -5.91
CA ILE A 384 -0.70 15.78 -6.57
C ILE A 384 0.05 14.79 -7.46
N ALA A 385 0.08 13.51 -7.07
CA ALA A 385 0.73 12.48 -7.87
C ALA A 385 -0.10 12.15 -9.11
N ILE A 386 0.53 12.17 -10.29
CA ILE A 386 -0.08 11.76 -11.56
C ILE A 386 0.73 10.60 -12.12
N VAL A 387 0.09 9.46 -12.35
CA VAL A 387 0.72 8.24 -12.88
C VAL A 387 -0.02 7.83 -14.15
N VAL A 388 0.71 7.53 -15.21
CA VAL A 388 0.11 7.01 -16.45
C VAL A 388 -0.04 5.50 -16.33
N ALA A 389 -1.28 5.02 -16.29
CA ALA A 389 -1.63 3.61 -16.20
C ALA A 389 -3.13 3.41 -16.51
N GLY A 390 -3.57 2.17 -16.72
CA GLY A 390 -4.98 1.85 -16.93
C GLY A 390 -5.37 1.56 -18.38
N GLY A 391 -4.38 1.31 -19.24
CA GLY A 391 -4.58 0.86 -20.63
C GLY A 391 -4.78 1.99 -21.63
N SER A 392 -5.40 1.66 -22.76
CA SER A 392 -5.44 2.52 -23.96
C SER A 392 -6.87 2.95 -24.31
N HIS A 393 -7.65 3.35 -23.31
CA HIS A 393 -9.02 3.85 -23.53
C HIS A 393 -9.27 5.18 -22.80
N PRO A 394 -9.96 6.16 -23.41
CA PRO A 394 -10.02 7.53 -22.87
C PRO A 394 -11.15 7.80 -21.87
N THR A 395 -12.03 6.82 -21.59
CA THR A 395 -13.29 7.08 -20.87
C THR A 395 -13.13 7.44 -19.40
N HIS A 396 -12.17 6.81 -18.72
CA HIS A 396 -12.06 6.88 -17.26
C HIS A 396 -10.71 7.40 -16.80
N ALA A 397 -10.75 8.14 -15.70
CA ALA A 397 -9.62 8.41 -14.83
C ALA A 397 -9.90 7.74 -13.48
N PHE A 398 -8.85 7.52 -12.68
CA PHE A 398 -9.01 6.89 -11.38
C PHE A 398 -8.33 7.72 -10.29
N TRP A 399 -9.03 8.00 -9.19
CA TRP A 399 -8.49 8.76 -8.06
C TRP A 399 -8.30 7.84 -6.85
N LEU A 400 -7.05 7.67 -6.46
CA LEU A 400 -6.65 6.97 -5.23
C LEU A 400 -6.42 8.02 -4.14
N GLN A 401 -7.48 8.36 -3.40
CA GLN A 401 -7.40 9.35 -2.34
C GLN A 401 -6.56 8.83 -1.17
N THR A 402 -5.56 9.61 -0.77
CA THR A 402 -4.68 9.30 0.36
C THR A 402 -5.43 9.17 1.67
N SER A 403 -4.85 8.44 2.62
CA SER A 403 -5.30 8.38 4.01
C SER A 403 -4.39 9.17 4.95
N ILE A 404 -4.22 8.70 6.19
CA ILE A 404 -3.43 9.38 7.22
C ILE A 404 -1.91 9.28 7.01
N ALA A 405 -1.44 8.72 5.90
CA ALA A 405 -0.02 8.69 5.58
C ALA A 405 0.48 10.11 5.27
N LYS A 406 1.56 10.53 5.93
CA LYS A 406 2.07 11.90 5.81
C LYS A 406 2.88 12.13 4.54
N LYS A 407 3.56 11.10 4.04
CA LYS A 407 4.42 11.22 2.87
C LYS A 407 4.43 9.92 2.07
N LEU A 408 4.55 10.06 0.75
CA LEU A 408 4.91 8.95 -0.12
C LEU A 408 6.39 8.60 0.10
N THR A 409 6.68 7.32 0.24
CA THR A 409 8.04 6.79 0.42
C THR A 409 8.41 5.89 -0.74
N GLY A 410 9.69 5.54 -0.87
CA GLY A 410 10.10 4.64 -1.94
C GLY A 410 11.46 4.02 -1.70
N ALA A 411 11.77 3.01 -2.50
CA ALA A 411 13.00 2.25 -2.41
C ALA A 411 13.44 1.79 -3.80
N GLN A 412 14.75 1.62 -4.01
CA GLN A 412 15.27 0.95 -5.19
C GLN A 412 14.99 -0.56 -5.11
N VAL A 413 14.76 -1.17 -6.26
CA VAL A 413 14.61 -2.63 -6.41
C VAL A 413 15.98 -3.20 -6.76
N GLU A 414 16.52 -4.01 -5.86
CA GLU A 414 17.80 -4.70 -6.02
C GLU A 414 17.54 -6.07 -6.65
N LEU A 415 17.95 -6.26 -7.91
CA LEU A 415 17.79 -7.52 -8.63
C LEU A 415 18.93 -8.49 -8.30
N PRO A 416 18.65 -9.80 -8.16
CA PRO A 416 19.70 -10.80 -7.95
C PRO A 416 20.55 -10.98 -9.22
N ALA A 417 21.77 -11.47 -9.06
CA ALA A 417 22.72 -11.74 -10.14
C ALA A 417 22.15 -12.69 -11.21
N LYS A 418 21.22 -13.56 -10.82
CA LYS A 418 20.55 -14.54 -11.70
C LYS A 418 19.17 -14.08 -12.18
N TRP A 419 18.92 -12.78 -12.25
CA TRP A 419 17.62 -12.24 -12.65
C TRP A 419 17.10 -12.79 -13.98
N ASP A 420 17.95 -12.79 -15.02
CA ASP A 420 17.55 -13.28 -16.36
C ASP A 420 17.15 -14.76 -16.36
N GLU A 421 17.81 -15.59 -15.53
CA GLU A 421 17.44 -17.00 -15.34
C GLU A 421 16.03 -17.11 -14.72
N LEU A 422 15.72 -16.29 -13.71
CA LEU A 422 14.41 -16.27 -13.06
C LEU A 422 13.30 -15.83 -14.01
N ILE A 423 13.56 -14.82 -14.84
CA ILE A 423 12.60 -14.35 -15.85
C ILE A 423 12.36 -15.43 -16.91
N ALA A 424 13.41 -16.12 -17.38
CA ALA A 424 13.29 -17.22 -18.32
C ALA A 424 12.51 -18.40 -17.72
N ASP A 425 12.77 -18.76 -16.45
CA ASP A 425 12.01 -19.78 -15.71
C ASP A 425 10.52 -19.42 -15.64
N GLY A 426 10.20 -18.18 -15.24
CA GLY A 426 8.84 -17.65 -15.17
C GLY A 426 8.12 -17.67 -16.52
N ALA A 427 8.79 -17.29 -17.60
CA ALA A 427 8.24 -17.34 -18.96
C ALA A 427 7.90 -18.76 -19.41
N ARG A 428 8.77 -19.75 -19.11
CA ARG A 428 8.54 -21.16 -19.42
C ARG A 428 7.37 -21.74 -18.63
N GLU A 429 7.28 -21.43 -17.33
CA GLU A 429 6.27 -22.03 -16.44
C GLU A 429 4.88 -21.39 -16.60
N LEU A 430 4.82 -20.07 -16.80
CA LEU A 430 3.55 -19.34 -16.92
C LEU A 430 3.03 -19.24 -18.37
N GLY A 431 3.78 -19.76 -19.35
CA GLY A 431 3.43 -19.71 -20.76
C GLY A 431 3.37 -18.27 -21.28
N PHE A 432 4.54 -17.66 -21.49
CA PHE A 432 4.63 -16.32 -22.09
C PHE A 432 4.90 -16.38 -23.59
N ASP A 433 4.13 -15.61 -24.36
CA ASP A 433 4.55 -15.13 -25.67
C ASP A 433 4.76 -13.60 -25.54
N PRO A 434 6.02 -13.12 -25.56
CA PRO A 434 6.33 -11.69 -25.57
C PRO A 434 5.71 -10.92 -26.75
N GLY A 435 5.23 -11.62 -27.78
CA GLY A 435 4.64 -11.05 -28.98
C GLY A 435 3.14 -11.26 -29.17
N ALA A 436 2.40 -11.81 -28.19
CA ALA A 436 0.95 -12.10 -28.32
C ALA A 436 0.00 -11.05 -27.74
#